data_AF-A0A1Z8SJD6-F1
#
_entry.id   AF-A0A1Z8SJD6-F1
#
_cell.length_a   1.000
_cell.length_b   1.000
_cell.length_c   1.000
_cell.angle_alpha   90.00
_cell.angle_beta   90.00
_cell.angle_gamma   90.00
#
_symmetry.space_group_name_H-M   'P 1'
#
loop_
_entity.id
_entity.type
_entity.pdbx_description
1 polymer ?
#
loop_
_entity_poly.entity_id
_entity_poly.type
_entity_poly.pdbx_seq_one_letter_code
_entity_poly.pdbx_strand_id
1 'polypeptide(L)' 'MLLLNTPSLSIAIINDGEVVYHRVKGYSNKEQEILSDKNSIFEGASISKSVFGFFVMTFVEDGLIDL' A
#
# COMPACT_ATOMS: atom_id res chain seq x y z
N MET A 1 -5.84 16.61 -6.96
CA MET A 1 -4.36 16.63 -7.02
C MET A 1 -3.80 18.02 -6.76
N LEU A 2 -4.24 19.04 -7.51
CA LEU A 2 -3.92 20.45 -7.24
C LEU A 2 -4.21 20.89 -5.78
N LEU A 3 -5.26 20.34 -5.15
CA LEU A 3 -5.62 20.64 -3.76
C LEU A 3 -4.72 19.98 -2.69
N LEU A 4 -3.99 18.91 -3.01
CA LEU A 4 -3.21 18.12 -2.03
C LEU A 4 -1.69 18.22 -2.24
N ASN A 5 -1.26 18.92 -3.29
CA ASN A 5 0.15 19.02 -3.70
C ASN A 5 0.91 17.67 -3.69
N THR A 6 0.24 16.58 -4.06
CA THR A 6 0.82 15.22 -4.10
C THR A 6 1.04 14.80 -5.55
N PRO A 7 2.21 14.24 -5.93
CA PRO A 7 2.52 13.90 -7.32
C PRO A 7 1.76 12.68 -7.86
N SER A 8 1.46 11.69 -7.00
CA SER A 8 0.72 10.47 -7.36
C SER A 8 -0.23 10.04 -6.24
N LEU A 9 -1.32 9.34 -6.62
CA LEU A 9 -2.22 8.66 -5.69
C LEU A 9 -2.77 7.38 -6.34
N SER A 10 -2.68 6.28 -5.61
CA SER A 10 -3.39 5.03 -5.90
C SER A 10 -4.43 4.76 -4.81
N ILE A 11 -5.63 4.35 -5.21
CA ILE A 11 -6.71 3.97 -4.27
C ILE A 11 -7.43 2.73 -4.78
N ALA A 12 -7.64 1.76 -3.89
CA ALA A 12 -8.46 0.58 -4.12
C ALA A 12 -9.54 0.46 -3.03
N ILE A 13 -10.73 -0.01 -3.41
CA ILE A 13 -11.81 -0.37 -2.49
C ILE A 13 -12.04 -1.87 -2.64
N ILE A 14 -11.98 -2.58 -1.52
CA ILE A 14 -12.24 -4.02 -1.44
C ILE A 14 -13.55 -4.21 -0.70
N ASN A 15 -14.48 -4.96 -1.28
CA ASN A 15 -15.73 -5.34 -0.65
C ASN A 15 -16.01 -6.81 -0.94
N ASP A 16 -16.42 -7.57 0.09
CA ASP A 16 -16.72 -9.00 -0.04
C ASP A 16 -15.59 -9.84 -0.69
N GLY A 17 -14.33 -9.47 -0.41
CA GLY A 17 -13.15 -10.14 -0.95
C GLY A 17 -12.76 -9.74 -2.36
N GLU A 18 -13.50 -8.83 -3.01
CA GLU A 18 -13.25 -8.39 -4.39
C GLU A 18 -12.84 -6.91 -4.46
N VAL A 19 -11.95 -6.58 -5.41
CA VAL A 19 -11.59 -5.19 -5.70
C VAL A 19 -12.69 -4.56 -6.57
N VAL A 20 -13.65 -3.90 -5.94
CA VAL A 20 -14.80 -3.27 -6.61
C VAL A 20 -14.47 -1.92 -7.25
N TYR A 21 -13.35 -1.31 -6.86
CA TYR A 21 -12.84 -0.07 -7.47
C TYR A 21 -11.32 0.02 -7.32
N HIS A 22 -10.63 0.42 -8.38
CA HIS A 22 -9.21 0.74 -8.35
C HIS A 22 -8.93 1.91 -9.29
N ARG A 23 -8.23 2.94 -8.78
CA ARG A 23 -7.83 4.09 -9.57
C ARG A 23 -6.46 4.60 -9.17
N VAL A 24 -5.65 4.86 -10.18
CA VAL A 24 -4.34 5.51 -10.04
C VAL A 24 -4.36 6.82 -10.83
N LYS A 25 -3.76 7.86 -10.26
CA LYS A 25 -3.61 9.16 -10.92
C LYS A 25 -2.24 9.75 -10.60
N GLY A 26 -1.74 10.59 -11.51
CA GLY A 26 -0.52 11.36 -11.33
C GLY A 26 0.72 10.67 -11.90
N TYR A 27 1.88 11.08 -11.40
CA TYR A 27 3.19 10.69 -11.91
C TYR A 27 3.99 9.95 -10.85
N SER A 28 4.52 8.77 -11.19
CA SER A 28 5.44 8.02 -10.32
C SER A 28 6.81 8.71 -10.28
N ASN A 29 7.14 9.43 -11.35
CA ASN A 29 8.25 10.37 -11.40
C ASN A 29 7.79 11.60 -12.18
N LYS A 30 7.67 12.74 -11.49
CA LYS A 30 7.13 13.97 -12.08
C LYS A 30 8.16 14.65 -12.97
N GLU A 31 9.42 14.63 -12.58
CA GLU A 31 10.55 15.25 -13.26
C GLU A 31 10.83 14.59 -14.62
N GLN A 32 10.60 13.27 -14.70
CA GLN A 32 10.72 12.48 -15.93
C GLN A 32 9.39 12.26 -16.65
N GLU A 33 8.30 12.89 -16.18
CA GLU A 33 6.94 12.76 -16.74
C GLU A 33 6.44 11.30 -16.84
N ILE A 34 6.89 10.41 -15.95
CA ILE A 34 6.47 9.01 -15.90
C ILE A 34 5.13 8.92 -15.15
N LEU A 35 4.08 8.49 -15.85
CA LEU A 35 2.75 8.29 -15.27
C LEU A 35 2.76 7.11 -14.29
N SER A 36 2.01 7.27 -13.19
CA SER A 36 1.66 6.14 -12.34
C SER A 36 0.56 5.29 -12.99
N ASP A 37 0.65 3.99 -12.77
CA ASP A 37 -0.29 2.99 -13.23
C ASP A 37 -0.63 1.98 -12.12
N LYS A 38 -1.43 0.97 -12.45
CA LYS A 38 -1.85 -0.07 -11.52
C LYS A 38 -0.72 -0.93 -10.93
N ASN A 39 0.49 -0.86 -11.51
CA ASN A 39 1.66 -1.63 -11.08
C ASN A 39 2.70 -0.75 -10.35
N SER A 40 2.45 0.56 -10.22
CA SER A 40 3.35 1.49 -9.57
C SER A 40 3.55 1.13 -8.10
N ILE A 41 4.81 1.07 -7.67
CA ILE A 41 5.20 0.72 -6.31
C ILE A 41 5.34 2.00 -5.49
N PHE A 42 4.83 1.96 -4.25
CA PHE A 42 4.93 3.04 -3.27
C PHE A 42 5.59 2.51 -2.00
N GLU A 43 6.30 3.37 -1.28
CA GLU A 43 6.79 3.03 0.05
C GLU A 43 5.62 2.91 1.03
N GLY A 44 5.40 1.73 1.60
CA GLY A 44 4.31 1.49 2.55
C GLY A 44 4.47 2.15 3.92
N ALA A 45 5.65 2.72 4.22
CA ALA A 45 5.97 3.36 5.49
C ALA A 45 5.50 2.53 6.71
N SER A 46 4.71 3.12 7.62
CA SER A 46 4.23 2.47 8.83
C SER A 46 3.19 1.36 8.61
N ILE A 47 2.69 1.13 7.39
CA ILE A 47 1.84 -0.03 7.08
C ILE A 47 2.58 -1.34 7.34
N SER A 48 3.91 -1.34 7.16
CA SER A 48 4.80 -2.48 7.47
C SER A 48 4.64 -3.06 8.87
N LYS A 49 4.19 -2.26 9.85
CA LYS A 49 3.97 -2.71 11.23
C LYS A 49 2.88 -3.78 11.35
N SER A 50 1.83 -3.69 10.52
CA SER A 50 0.74 -4.68 10.52
C SER A 50 1.24 -6.04 10.02
N VAL A 51 2.02 -6.05 8.95
CA VAL A 51 2.68 -7.25 8.40
C VAL A 51 3.66 -7.83 9.42
N PHE A 52 4.46 -6.98 10.07
CA PHE A 52 5.37 -7.41 11.13
C PHE A 52 4.62 -8.04 12.31
N GLY A 53 3.54 -7.40 12.79
CA GLY A 53 2.71 -7.93 13.87
C GLY A 53 2.09 -9.27 13.52
N PHE A 54 1.60 -9.44 12.28
CA PHE A 54 1.11 -10.73 11.78
C PHE A 54 2.19 -11.82 11.91
N PHE A 55 3.41 -11.55 11.45
CA PHE A 55 4.51 -12.52 11.57
C PHE A 55 4.89 -12.84 13.01
N VAL A 56 4.90 -11.85 13.91
CA VAL A 56 5.15 -12.10 15.33
C VAL A 56 4.09 -13.03 15.90
N MET A 57 2.81 -12.80 15.60
CA MET A 57 1.73 -13.67 16.08
C MET A 57 1.79 -15.08 15.48
N THR A 58 2.23 -15.24 14.23
CA THR A 58 2.52 -16.58 13.68
C THR A 58 3.56 -17.32 14.50
N PHE A 59 4.63 -16.65 14.95
CA PHE A 59 5.65 -17.28 15.80
C PHE A 59 5.16 -17.57 17.22
N VAL A 60 4.19 -16.79 17.73
CA VAL A 60 3.51 -17.11 18.99
C VAL A 60 2.65 -18.37 18.83
N GLU A 61 1.89 -18.47 17.75
CA GLU A 61 1.08 -19.67 17.44
C GLU A 61 1.95 -20.93 17.27
N ASP A 62 3.13 -20.79 16.65
CA ASP A 62 4.10 -21.88 16.48
C ASP A 62 4.87 -22.22 17.78
N GLY A 63 4.65 -21.46 18.87
CA GLY A 63 5.35 -21.64 20.16
C GLY A 63 6.83 -21.25 20.15
N LEU A 64 7.26 -20.47 19.15
CA LEU A 64 8.63 -19.98 19.01
C LEU A 64 8.90 -18.70 19.82
N ILE A 65 7.85 -17.91 20.05
CA ILE A 65 7.86 -16.70 20.89
C ILE A 65 6.78 -16.85 21.95
N ASP A 66 7.10 -16.52 23.20
CA ASP A 66 6.14 -16.36 24.29
C ASP A 66 5.99 -14.86 24.58
N LEU A 67 4.76 -14.34 24.50
CA LEU A 67 4.46 -12.91 24.45
C LEU A 67 3.47 -12.50 25.55
#